data_AF-A0A967END8-F1
#
_entry.id   AF-A0A967END8-F1
#
_cell.length_a   1.000
_cell.length_b   1.000
_cell.length_c   1.000
_cell.angle_alpha   90.00
_cell.angle_beta   90.00
_cell.angle_gamma   90.00
#
_symmetry.space_group_name_H-M   'P 1'
#
loop_
_entity.id
_entity.type
_entity.pdbx_description
1 polymer ?
#
loop_
_entity_poly.entity_id
_entity_poly.type
_entity_poly.pdbx_seq_one_letter_code
_entity_poly.pdbx_strand_id
1 'polypeptide(L)'
;IEIIYDATLDDIREQIVGGHPVITPVTSDYLDNPYYPYPGYHMLIVIGYTEDKIITNDNGTKRGKDFSYDNDKFKKALDDAGGNIVILKLSNDY
;
A
#
# COMPACT_ATOMS: atom_id res chain seq x y z
N ILE A 1 -16.47 3.35 3.84
CA ILE A 1 -15.24 2.57 4.13
C ILE A 1 -15.56 1.13 3.75
N GLU A 2 -14.69 0.50 2.99
CA GLU A 2 -14.80 -0.90 2.56
C GLU A 2 -13.49 -1.62 2.86
N ILE A 3 -13.57 -2.92 3.13
CA ILE A 3 -12.42 -3.78 3.45
C ILE A 3 -12.42 -4.95 2.47
N ILE A 4 -11.27 -5.20 1.85
CA ILE A 4 -11.01 -6.44 1.12
C ILE A 4 -10.08 -7.29 1.98
N TYR A 5 -10.50 -8.53 2.23
CA TYR A 5 -9.72 -9.51 2.98
C TYR A 5 -8.84 -10.33 2.03
N ASP A 6 -7.66 -10.76 2.50
CA ASP A 6 -6.71 -11.56 1.72
C ASP A 6 -6.43 -10.97 0.33
N ALA A 7 -6.25 -9.65 0.26
CA ALA A 7 -6.18 -8.90 -0.99
C ALA A 7 -4.93 -9.23 -1.81
N THR A 8 -5.13 -9.26 -3.13
CA THR A 8 -4.07 -9.39 -4.12
C THR A 8 -3.57 -8.02 -4.60
N LEU A 9 -2.46 -7.99 -5.33
CA LEU A 9 -2.02 -6.77 -6.01
C LEU A 9 -3.03 -6.30 -7.07
N ASP A 10 -3.77 -7.22 -7.69
CA ASP A 10 -4.77 -6.86 -8.69
C ASP A 10 -5.98 -6.19 -8.04
N ASP A 11 -6.41 -6.63 -6.86
CA ASP A 11 -7.44 -5.93 -6.07
C ASP A 11 -7.02 -4.48 -5.79
N ILE A 12 -5.76 -4.26 -5.38
CA ILE A 12 -5.21 -2.92 -5.16
C ILE A 12 -5.25 -2.10 -6.47
N ARG A 13 -4.78 -2.67 -7.59
CA ARG A 13 -4.76 -1.98 -8.89
C ARG A 13 -6.14 -1.58 -9.36
N GLU A 14 -7.14 -2.46 -9.20
CA GLU A 14 -8.53 -2.17 -9.53
C GLU A 14 -9.05 -0.97 -8.74
N GLN A 15 -8.73 -0.87 -7.44
CA GLN A 15 -9.12 0.28 -6.62
C GLN A 15 -8.42 1.57 -7.08
N ILE A 16 -7.13 1.50 -7.40
CA ILE A 16 -6.39 2.65 -7.91
C ILE A 16 -6.93 3.13 -9.26
N VAL A 17 -7.26 2.23 -10.19
CA VAL A 17 -7.91 2.57 -11.47
C VAL A 17 -9.29 3.20 -11.23
N GLY A 18 -10.02 2.72 -10.21
CA GLY A 18 -11.28 3.30 -9.76
C GLY A 18 -11.15 4.68 -9.08
N GLY A 19 -9.93 5.21 -8.91
CA GLY A 19 -9.69 6.49 -8.26
C GLY A 19 -9.76 6.43 -6.73
N HIS A 20 -9.63 5.24 -6.14
CA HIS A 20 -9.69 5.03 -4.69
C HIS A 20 -8.29 4.69 -4.14
N PRO A 21 -7.65 5.59 -3.38
CA PRO A 21 -6.46 5.24 -2.61
C PRO A 21 -6.76 4.12 -1.60
N VAL A 22 -5.74 3.30 -1.33
CA VAL A 22 -5.87 2.11 -0.47
C VAL A 22 -4.93 2.23 0.72
N ILE A 23 -5.44 2.05 1.93
CA ILE A 23 -4.62 1.89 3.13
C ILE A 23 -4.26 0.40 3.25
N THR A 24 -2.97 0.11 3.36
CA THR A 24 -2.42 -1.23 3.26
C THR A 24 -1.49 -1.54 4.44
N PRO A 25 -1.75 -2.60 5.23
CA PRO A 25 -0.80 -3.09 6.21
C PRO A 25 0.35 -3.81 5.50
N VAL A 26 1.56 -3.60 5.99
CA VAL A 26 2.76 -4.25 5.48
C VAL A 26 3.71 -4.58 6.63
N THR A 27 4.49 -5.64 6.49
CA THR A 27 5.65 -5.88 7.36
C THR A 27 6.88 -5.21 6.76
N SER A 28 7.40 -4.17 7.43
CA SER A 28 8.48 -3.33 6.91
C SER A 28 9.80 -4.09 6.71
N ASP A 29 10.01 -5.21 7.41
CA ASP A 29 11.21 -6.06 7.25
C ASP A 29 11.38 -6.64 5.84
N TYR A 30 10.30 -6.74 5.05
CA TYR A 30 10.36 -7.19 3.65
C TYR A 30 10.46 -6.03 2.65
N LEU A 31 10.37 -4.80 3.13
CA LEU A 31 10.49 -3.59 2.34
C LEU A 31 11.90 -3.00 2.50
N ASP A 32 12.40 -2.37 1.45
CA ASP A 32 13.76 -1.82 1.39
C ASP A 32 13.76 -0.28 1.40
N ASN A 33 12.91 0.34 2.23
CA ASN A 33 12.87 1.80 2.37
C ASN A 33 14.01 2.29 3.28
N PRO A 34 15.09 2.90 2.74
CA PRO A 34 16.20 3.37 3.57
C PRO A 34 15.81 4.55 4.48
N TYR A 35 14.64 5.13 4.27
CA TYR A 35 14.12 6.26 5.05
C TYR A 35 13.15 5.84 6.16
N TYR A 36 12.81 4.55 6.25
CA TYR A 36 12.02 3.96 7.32
C TYR A 36 12.73 2.70 7.86
N PRO A 37 13.72 2.86 8.76
CA PRO A 37 14.55 1.74 9.23
C PRO A 37 13.93 0.97 10.41
N TYR A 38 12.63 1.14 10.68
CA TYR A 38 11.97 0.53 11.82
C TYR A 38 11.35 -0.81 11.39
N PRO A 39 11.63 -1.92 12.13
CA PRO A 39 11.07 -3.24 11.82
C PRO A 39 9.62 -3.38 12.29
N GLY A 40 8.94 -4.41 11.80
CA GLY A 40 7.58 -4.79 12.21
C GLY A 40 6.46 -4.25 11.32
N TYR A 41 5.24 -4.25 11.85
CA TYR A 41 4.06 -3.82 11.10
C TYR A 41 4.03 -2.31 10.89
N HIS A 42 3.72 -1.91 9.67
CA HIS A 42 3.58 -0.53 9.23
C HIS A 42 2.35 -0.38 8.34
N MET A 43 1.86 0.86 8.20
CA MET A 43 0.71 1.19 7.35
C MET A 43 1.17 2.13 6.24
N LEU A 44 0.85 1.77 4.99
CA LEU A 44 1.11 2.59 3.82
C LEU A 44 -0.19 3.01 3.15
N ILE A 45 -0.16 4.13 2.43
CA ILE A 45 -1.25 4.54 1.55
C ILE A 45 -0.80 4.29 0.12
N VAL A 46 -1.37 3.29 -0.55
CA VAL A 46 -1.17 3.08 -1.99
C VAL A 46 -1.96 4.13 -2.77
N ILE A 47 -1.27 4.78 -3.70
CA ILE A 47 -1.82 5.88 -4.50
C ILE A 47 -1.62 5.68 -6.01
N GLY A 48 -0.88 4.65 -6.40
CA GLY A 48 -0.47 4.42 -7.78
C GLY A 48 0.21 3.07 -7.96
N TYR A 49 0.42 2.69 -9.20
CA TYR A 49 1.22 1.52 -9.56
C TYR A 49 1.83 1.70 -10.95
N THR A 50 2.81 0.87 -11.25
CA THR A 50 3.41 0.67 -12.59
C THR A 50 3.39 -0.83 -12.91
N GLU A 51 3.95 -1.24 -14.04
CA GLU A 51 4.07 -2.66 -14.39
C GLU A 51 4.76 -3.48 -13.28
N ASP A 52 5.83 -2.94 -12.69
CA ASP A 52 6.72 -3.64 -11.76
C ASP A 52 6.64 -3.14 -10.30
N LYS A 53 5.95 -2.02 -10.02
CA LYS A 53 5.94 -1.40 -8.69
C LYS A 53 4.59 -0.91 -8.18
N ILE A 54 4.46 -0.91 -6.86
CA ILE A 54 3.41 -0.20 -6.11
C ILE A 54 3.95 1.15 -5.64
N ILE A 55 3.18 2.23 -5.85
CA ILE A 55 3.53 3.59 -5.44
C ILE A 55 2.71 3.97 -4.21
N THR A 56 3.39 4.48 -3.19
CA THR A 56 2.81 4.76 -1.88
C THR A 56 3.13 6.17 -1.38
N ASN A 57 2.31 6.63 -0.44
CA ASN A 57 2.68 7.66 0.51
C ASN A 57 2.95 7.00 1.87
N ASP A 58 4.18 7.13 2.34
CA ASP A 58 4.64 6.63 3.64
C ASP A 58 4.74 7.79 4.66
N ASN A 59 3.77 7.88 5.58
CA ASN A 59 3.77 8.90 6.64
C ASN A 59 4.74 8.59 7.80
N GLY A 60 5.38 7.43 7.78
CA GLY A 60 6.45 7.05 8.71
C GLY A 60 7.77 7.79 8.48
N THR A 61 7.89 8.51 7.36
CA THR A 61 9.12 9.21 7.00
C THR A 61 8.86 10.50 6.21
N LYS A 62 9.73 11.51 6.40
CA LYS A 62 9.66 12.79 5.66
C LYS A 62 9.94 12.65 4.16
N ARG A 63 10.36 11.47 3.70
CA ARG A 63 10.69 11.12 2.31
C ARG A 63 9.76 10.06 1.73
N GLY A 64 8.59 9.89 2.31
CA GLY A 64 7.66 8.83 1.92
C GLY A 64 6.72 9.19 0.79
N LYS A 65 6.71 10.44 0.32
CA LYS A 65 5.88 10.86 -0.80
C LYS A 65 6.28 10.12 -2.08
N ASP A 66 5.32 9.49 -2.72
CA ASP A 66 5.47 8.73 -3.97
C ASP A 66 6.58 7.65 -3.91
N PHE A 67 6.90 7.13 -2.72
CA PHE A 67 7.89 6.07 -2.56
C PHE A 67 7.33 4.76 -3.13
N SER A 68 8.12 4.04 -3.90
CA SER A 68 7.66 2.84 -4.61
C SER A 68 8.45 1.60 -4.24
N TYR A 69 7.76 0.47 -4.27
CA TYR A 69 8.30 -0.85 -3.94
C TYR A 69 8.05 -1.81 -5.09
N ASP A 70 9.01 -2.71 -5.34
CA ASP A 70 8.84 -3.79 -6.29
C ASP A 70 7.64 -4.66 -5.89
N ASN A 71 6.85 -5.09 -6.89
CA ASN A 71 5.61 -5.86 -6.67
C ASN A 71 5.83 -7.08 -5.77
N ASP A 72 6.92 -7.84 -5.98
CA ASP A 72 7.21 -9.04 -5.20
C ASP A 72 7.48 -8.73 -3.72
N LYS A 73 8.19 -7.63 -3.44
CA LYS A 73 8.48 -7.20 -2.06
C LYS A 73 7.21 -6.68 -1.39
N PHE A 74 6.45 -5.85 -2.10
CA PHE A 74 5.20 -5.31 -1.58
C PHE A 74 4.19 -6.42 -1.29
N LYS A 75 4.02 -7.36 -2.22
CA LYS A 75 3.15 -8.52 -2.04
C LYS A 75 3.58 -9.35 -0.83
N LYS A 76 4.86 -9.66 -0.72
CA LYS A 76 5.39 -10.42 0.42
C LYS A 76 5.11 -9.70 1.75
N ALA A 77 5.33 -8.39 1.79
CA ALA A 77 5.08 -7.57 2.98
C ALA A 77 3.59 -7.52 3.36
N LEU A 78 2.71 -7.42 2.36
CA LEU A 78 1.26 -7.43 2.52
C LEU A 78 0.74 -8.79 3.03
N ASP A 79 1.16 -9.88 2.39
CA ASP A 79 0.74 -11.24 2.74
C ASP A 79 1.11 -11.55 4.20
N ASP A 80 2.33 -11.20 4.62
CA ASP A 80 2.82 -11.42 5.99
C ASP A 80 2.04 -10.59 7.02
N ALA A 81 1.63 -9.38 6.65
CA ALA A 81 0.80 -8.51 7.48
C ALA A 81 -0.70 -8.88 7.49
N GLY A 82 -1.07 -10.00 6.84
CA GLY A 82 -2.42 -10.57 6.85
C GLY A 82 -3.33 -10.12 5.71
N GLY A 83 -2.84 -9.37 4.73
CA GLY A 83 -3.54 -9.15 3.46
C GLY A 83 -4.76 -8.23 3.46
N ASN A 84 -5.21 -7.72 4.61
CA ASN A 84 -6.46 -6.95 4.70
C ASN A 84 -6.25 -5.48 4.34
N ILE A 85 -6.89 -5.00 3.27
CA ILE A 85 -6.77 -3.61 2.81
C ILE A 85 -8.04 -2.80 3.05
N VAL A 86 -7.88 -1.50 3.30
CA VAL A 86 -9.00 -0.56 3.52
C VAL A 86 -9.09 0.43 2.36
N ILE A 87 -10.27 0.54 1.76
CA ILE A 87 -10.50 1.40 0.59
C ILE A 87 -11.12 2.72 1.04
N LEU A 88 -10.48 3.82 0.61
CA LEU A 88 -10.99 5.18 0.80
C LEU A 88 -11.82 5.59 -0.42
N LYS A 89 -13.11 5.30 -0.38
CA LYS A 89 -14.08 5.83 -1.37
C LYS A 89 -14.40 7.28 -1.03
N LEU A 90 -13.84 8.21 -1.77
CA LEU A 90 -14.20 9.62 -1.71
C LEU A 90 -15.46 9.82 -2.56
N SER A 91 -16.63 10.04 -1.95
CA SER A 91 -17.80 10.49 -2.72
C SER A 91 -17.71 12.00 -2.93
N ASN A 92 -17.96 12.44 -4.16
CA ASN A 92 -18.08 13.87 -4.50
C ASN A 92 -19.48 14.40 -4.18
N ASP A 93 -20.08 13.96 -3.08
CA ASP A 93 -21.37 14.47 -2.63
C ASP A 93 -21.11 15.75 -1.83
N TYR A 94 -20.94 16.85 -2.56
CA TYR A 94 -21.05 18.22 -2.03
C TYR A 94 -22.48 18.74 -2.24
#